data_AF-A0A310SQ85-F1
#
_entry.id   AF-A0A310SQ85-F1
#
_cell.length_a   1.000
_cell.length_b   1.000
_cell.length_c   1.000
_cell.angle_alpha   90.00
_cell.angle_beta   90.00
_cell.angle_gamma   90.00
#
_symmetry.space_group_name_H-M   'P 1'
#
loop_
_entity.id
_entity.type
_entity.pdbx_description
1 polymer ?
#
loop_
_entity_poly.entity_id
_entity_poly.type
_entity_poly.pdbx_seq_one_letter_code
_entity_poly.pdbx_strand_id
1 'polypeptide(L)'
;VFVLRKRSSHSIPRPGIRYYICSLSTRTVVYKGQLTADQLWHYFLDLKSPKFETYLALVHTRFSTNTFPSWERAHPLRLLAHNGEINTLRGNVNLMKAREGVMSSKLYGEQLKQLYPVVEPNLSDSGAVDCVLEFLVMVGQRSLPEAVMTMVPEAWQNDLTMATEKRDFYHWAACAMEPWDGPALLTFTDGRYIGAILDR
;
A
#
# COMPACT_ATOMS: atom_id res chain seq x y z
N VAL A 1 -15.41 -6.52 3.10
CA VAL A 1 -14.27 -6.54 4.04
C VAL A 1 -13.47 -5.24 4.04
N PHE A 2 -12.92 -4.80 2.90
CA PHE A 2 -12.17 -3.52 2.79
C PHE A 2 -12.92 -2.32 3.38
N VAL A 3 -14.17 -2.08 2.98
CA VAL A 3 -15.00 -0.97 3.49
C VAL A 3 -15.12 -0.99 5.02
N LEU A 4 -15.28 -2.16 5.63
CA LEU A 4 -15.39 -2.29 7.09
C LEU A 4 -14.07 -1.90 7.75
N ARG A 5 -12.93 -2.41 7.25
CA ARG A 5 -11.60 -2.06 7.77
C ARG A 5 -11.33 -0.56 7.62
N LYS A 6 -11.61 0.01 6.44
CA LYS A 6 -11.42 1.43 6.14
C LYS A 6 -12.30 2.33 7.02
N ARG A 7 -13.57 2.00 7.20
CA ARG A 7 -14.44 2.75 8.13
C ARG A 7 -13.96 2.65 9.57
N SER A 8 -13.47 1.47 9.97
CA SER A 8 -12.97 1.27 11.34
C SER A 8 -11.71 2.10 11.63
N SER A 9 -10.82 2.30 10.65
CA SER A 9 -9.64 3.17 10.81
C SER A 9 -10.02 4.65 10.91
N HIS A 10 -11.23 5.05 10.52
CA HIS A 10 -11.71 6.43 10.68
C HIS A 10 -12.49 6.64 11.98
N SER A 11 -13.24 5.63 12.44
CA SER A 11 -14.17 5.79 13.57
C SER A 11 -13.63 5.36 14.93
N ILE A 12 -12.68 4.42 14.98
CA ILE A 12 -12.18 3.86 16.23
C ILE A 12 -11.01 4.66 16.82
N PRO A 13 -10.02 5.13 16.02
CA PRO A 13 -8.94 5.95 16.57
C PRO A 13 -9.47 7.21 17.25
N ARG A 14 -9.11 7.36 18.52
CA ARG A 14 -9.44 8.51 19.37
C ARG A 14 -8.29 8.75 20.35
N PRO A 15 -8.14 9.97 20.91
CA PRO A 15 -7.06 10.26 21.85
C PRO A 15 -6.96 9.20 22.95
N GLY A 16 -5.75 8.67 23.17
CA GLY A 16 -5.49 7.63 24.16
C GLY A 16 -5.76 6.19 23.72
N ILE A 17 -6.29 5.95 22.52
CA ILE A 17 -6.54 4.59 22.01
C ILE A 17 -5.66 4.29 20.80
N ARG A 18 -4.82 3.26 20.95
CA ARG A 18 -4.05 2.68 19.83
C ARG A 18 -4.90 1.63 19.13
N TYR A 19 -5.12 1.81 17.83
CA TYR A 19 -5.91 0.91 17.01
C TYR A 19 -5.28 0.75 15.64
N TYR A 20 -5.05 -0.50 15.21
CA TYR A 20 -4.53 -0.80 13.89
C TYR A 20 -4.90 -2.23 13.49
N ILE A 21 -5.37 -2.41 12.26
CA ILE A 21 -5.58 -3.73 11.65
C ILE A 21 -4.45 -3.97 10.64
N CYS A 22 -3.60 -4.96 10.93
CA CYS A 22 -2.51 -5.39 10.04
C CYS A 22 -3.03 -5.94 8.72
N SER A 23 -4.02 -6.83 8.80
CA SER A 23 -4.69 -7.42 7.65
C SER A 23 -6.11 -7.82 8.05
N LEU A 24 -7.07 -7.66 7.13
CA LEU A 24 -8.40 -8.24 7.24
C LEU A 24 -8.81 -8.67 5.84
N SER A 25 -8.53 -9.93 5.51
CA SER A 25 -8.65 -10.51 4.18
C SER A 25 -8.91 -12.01 4.32
N THR A 26 -9.56 -12.60 3.33
CA THR A 26 -9.74 -14.06 3.22
C THR A 26 -8.63 -14.73 2.43
N ARG A 27 -7.68 -13.95 1.88
CA ARG A 27 -6.60 -14.43 1.01
C ARG A 27 -5.22 -14.23 1.59
N THR A 28 -5.04 -13.21 2.41
CA THR A 28 -3.75 -12.79 2.95
C THR A 28 -3.84 -12.50 4.43
N VAL A 29 -2.76 -12.80 5.16
CA VAL A 29 -2.62 -12.50 6.59
C VAL A 29 -1.23 -11.94 6.84
N VAL A 30 -1.13 -10.91 7.69
CA VAL A 30 0.12 -10.21 7.99
C VAL A 30 0.50 -10.42 9.44
N TYR A 31 1.61 -11.15 9.64
CA TYR A 31 2.29 -11.28 10.92
C TYR A 31 3.46 -10.30 10.96
N LYS A 32 3.38 -9.28 11.83
CA LYS A 32 4.41 -8.24 11.95
C LYS A 32 4.52 -7.70 13.36
N GLY A 33 5.66 -7.10 13.69
CA GLY A 33 5.90 -6.50 14.98
C GLY A 33 7.28 -5.85 15.10
N GLN A 34 7.59 -5.39 16.30
CA GLN A 34 8.89 -4.83 16.66
C GLN A 34 9.84 -5.95 17.09
N LEU A 35 10.24 -6.76 16.12
CA LEU A 35 10.99 -7.98 16.36
C LEU A 35 12.21 -7.99 15.43
N THR A 36 13.31 -8.59 15.89
CA THR A 36 14.35 -9.06 14.96
C THR A 36 13.80 -10.22 14.12
N ALA A 37 14.43 -10.51 12.98
CA ALA A 37 13.99 -11.60 12.11
C ALA A 37 13.91 -12.95 12.86
N ASP A 38 14.89 -13.23 13.73
CA ASP A 38 14.93 -14.48 14.51
C ASP A 38 13.85 -14.54 15.60
N GLN A 39 13.44 -13.39 16.14
CA GLN A 39 12.40 -13.31 17.17
C GLN A 39 10.99 -13.62 16.61
N LEU A 40 10.76 -13.42 15.31
CA LEU A 40 9.46 -13.66 14.66
C LEU A 40 8.91 -15.05 14.96
N TRP A 41 9.76 -16.08 14.81
CA TRP A 41 9.43 -17.48 15.03
C TRP A 41 9.16 -17.83 16.49
N HIS A 42 9.73 -17.05 17.42
CA HIS A 42 9.53 -17.25 18.85
C HIS A 42 8.28 -16.54 19.36
N TYR A 43 7.93 -15.41 18.74
CA TYR A 43 6.78 -14.60 19.11
C TYR A 43 5.47 -15.15 18.52
N PHE A 44 5.47 -15.54 17.25
CA PHE A 44 4.28 -16.07 16.56
C PHE A 44 4.40 -17.58 16.36
N LEU A 45 3.92 -18.34 17.36
CA LEU A 45 3.98 -19.80 17.33
C LEU A 45 3.16 -20.41 16.20
N ASP A 46 2.14 -19.70 15.70
CA ASP A 46 1.35 -20.11 14.52
C ASP A 46 2.25 -20.40 13.32
N LEU A 47 3.30 -19.60 13.11
CA LEU A 47 4.23 -19.74 11.98
C LEU A 47 5.09 -21.01 12.08
N LYS A 48 5.20 -21.63 13.27
CA LYS A 48 5.88 -22.92 13.47
C LYS A 48 4.94 -24.11 13.29
N SER A 49 3.64 -23.88 13.18
CA SER A 49 2.67 -24.95 13.01
C SER A 49 2.78 -25.56 11.60
N PRO A 50 2.85 -26.89 11.46
CA PRO A 50 2.82 -27.53 10.14
C PRO A 50 1.48 -27.31 9.42
N LYS A 51 0.43 -26.85 10.12
CA LYS A 51 -0.86 -26.48 9.51
C LYS A 51 -0.84 -25.09 8.89
N PHE A 52 0.18 -24.28 9.14
CA PHE A 52 0.31 -22.94 8.58
C PHE A 52 0.96 -23.06 7.19
N GLU A 53 0.17 -23.48 6.22
CA GLU A 53 0.62 -23.68 4.83
C GLU A 53 0.29 -22.45 3.97
N THR A 54 1.20 -22.11 3.07
CA THR A 54 1.00 -21.04 2.09
C THR A 54 1.78 -21.35 0.82
N TYR A 55 1.28 -20.91 -0.34
CA TYR A 55 2.02 -20.95 -1.61
C TYR A 55 2.87 -19.70 -1.84
N LEU A 56 2.76 -18.70 -0.96
CA LEU A 56 3.30 -17.36 -1.12
C LEU A 56 3.74 -16.81 0.23
N ALA A 57 4.90 -16.18 0.28
CA ALA A 57 5.35 -15.39 1.42
C ALA A 57 6.02 -14.10 0.95
N LEU A 58 5.76 -13.00 1.67
CA LEU A 58 6.42 -11.71 1.47
C LEU A 58 6.95 -11.28 2.83
N VAL A 59 8.27 -11.08 2.90
CA VAL A 59 9.00 -10.78 4.14
C VAL A 59 9.70 -9.44 4.02
N HIS A 60 9.80 -8.72 5.12
CA HIS A 60 10.47 -7.43 5.14
C HIS A 60 11.07 -7.10 6.50
N THR A 61 12.32 -6.68 6.51
CA THR A 61 13.01 -6.12 7.69
C THR A 61 13.20 -4.62 7.48
N ARG A 62 12.67 -3.81 8.39
CA ARG A 62 12.74 -2.35 8.28
C ARG A 62 13.88 -1.79 9.12
N PHE A 63 14.71 -0.95 8.50
CA PHE A 63 15.60 -0.04 9.22
C PHE A 63 14.90 1.32 9.42
N SER A 64 15.04 1.93 10.59
CA SER A 64 14.34 3.17 10.95
C SER A 64 15.29 4.11 11.66
N THR A 65 15.32 5.38 11.24
CA THR A 65 16.08 6.45 11.90
C THR A 65 15.39 6.97 13.18
N ASN A 66 14.13 6.56 13.42
CA ASN A 66 13.38 6.92 14.63
C ASN A 66 13.74 6.01 15.82
N THR A 67 13.97 6.62 16.98
CA THR A 67 14.23 5.93 18.26
C THR A 67 12.96 5.43 18.96
N PHE A 68 11.78 6.00 18.63
CA PHE A 68 10.51 5.55 19.17
C PHE A 68 9.89 4.48 18.27
N PRO A 69 9.75 3.24 18.75
CA PRO A 69 9.28 2.16 17.91
C PRO A 69 7.75 2.22 17.80
N SER A 70 7.23 2.00 16.58
CA SER A 70 5.79 1.94 16.28
C SER A 70 5.44 0.60 15.62
N TRP A 71 4.48 -0.12 16.20
CA TRP A 71 4.12 -1.49 15.76
C TRP A 71 3.41 -1.46 14.41
N GLU A 72 2.50 -0.50 14.24
CA GLU A 72 1.72 -0.29 13.04
C GLU A 72 2.58 0.05 11.80
N ARG A 73 3.75 0.66 12.01
CA ARG A 73 4.73 1.01 10.96
C ARG A 73 5.66 -0.14 10.55
N ALA A 74 5.59 -1.29 11.22
CA ALA A 74 6.28 -2.48 10.73
C ALA A 74 5.71 -2.91 9.37
N HIS A 75 6.53 -3.57 8.57
CA HIS A 75 6.14 -4.18 7.31
C HIS A 75 5.99 -5.71 7.49
N PRO A 76 5.30 -6.41 6.56
CA PRO A 76 4.56 -5.88 5.40
C PRO A 76 3.34 -5.02 5.77
N LEU A 77 2.85 -4.24 4.80
CA LEU A 77 1.57 -3.54 4.86
C LEU A 77 0.46 -4.44 4.28
N ARG A 78 -0.69 -3.88 3.88
CA ARG A 78 -1.83 -4.71 3.46
C ARG A 78 -1.59 -5.33 2.08
N LEU A 79 -1.02 -4.57 1.16
CA LEU A 79 -0.72 -4.99 -0.20
C LEU A 79 0.77 -4.93 -0.54
N LEU A 80 1.58 -4.15 0.18
CA LEU A 80 2.99 -3.93 -0.18
C LEU A 80 3.98 -4.05 0.98
N ALA A 81 5.24 -4.33 0.64
CA ALA A 81 6.39 -3.91 1.41
C ALA A 81 7.30 -3.02 0.58
N HIS A 82 7.91 -2.04 1.26
CA HIS A 82 8.66 -0.97 0.63
C HIS A 82 10.03 -0.87 1.30
N ASN A 83 11.07 -1.02 0.49
CA ASN A 83 12.43 -0.68 0.86
C ASN A 83 12.83 0.60 0.13
N GLY A 84 12.94 1.71 0.86
CA GLY A 84 13.13 3.00 0.25
C GLY A 84 12.50 4.16 1.03
N GLU A 85 12.35 5.30 0.37
CA GLU A 85 11.73 6.51 0.88
C GLU A 85 10.98 7.24 -0.24
N ILE A 86 9.74 7.64 0.02
CA ILE A 86 8.96 8.45 -0.94
C ILE A 86 9.20 9.94 -0.71
N ASN A 87 9.99 10.54 -1.58
CA ASN A 87 10.39 11.95 -1.51
C ASN A 87 9.26 12.91 -1.90
N THR A 88 8.30 12.47 -2.74
CA THR A 88 7.18 13.33 -3.18
C THR A 88 5.94 13.26 -2.28
N LEU A 89 6.04 12.59 -1.11
CA LEU A 89 4.92 12.24 -0.24
C LEU A 89 3.93 13.39 0.01
N ARG A 90 4.42 14.57 0.41
CA ARG A 90 3.55 15.71 0.76
C ARG A 90 2.70 16.16 -0.44
N GLY A 91 3.30 16.16 -1.63
CA GLY A 91 2.60 16.50 -2.87
C GLY A 91 1.50 15.49 -3.17
N ASN A 92 1.86 14.20 -3.15
CA ASN A 92 0.94 13.11 -3.49
C ASN A 92 -0.24 13.02 -2.51
N VAL A 93 0.00 13.18 -1.21
CA VAL A 93 -1.07 13.19 -0.20
C VAL A 93 -2.03 14.37 -0.42
N ASN A 94 -1.50 15.55 -0.73
CA ASN A 94 -2.32 16.73 -0.99
C ASN A 94 -3.14 16.59 -2.28
N LEU A 95 -2.55 16.03 -3.34
CA LEU A 95 -3.24 15.77 -4.60
C LEU A 95 -4.32 14.70 -4.45
N MET A 96 -4.06 13.63 -3.69
CA MET A 96 -5.07 12.64 -3.34
C MET A 96 -6.23 13.29 -2.56
N LYS A 97 -5.93 14.14 -1.57
CA LYS A 97 -6.96 14.89 -0.84
C LYS A 97 -7.77 15.82 -1.74
N ALA A 98 -7.14 16.49 -2.71
CA ALA A 98 -7.86 17.30 -3.69
C ALA A 98 -8.81 16.46 -4.56
N ARG A 99 -8.39 15.25 -4.94
CA ARG A 99 -9.21 14.30 -5.72
C ARG A 99 -10.45 13.84 -4.96
N GLU A 100 -10.41 13.71 -3.63
CA GLU A 100 -11.58 13.34 -2.82
C GLU A 100 -12.79 14.26 -3.07
N GLY A 101 -12.56 15.53 -3.40
CA GLY A 101 -13.62 16.51 -3.67
C GLY A 101 -14.34 16.36 -5.02
N VAL A 102 -13.72 15.69 -6.00
CA VAL A 102 -14.26 15.55 -7.37
C VAL A 102 -14.43 14.09 -7.80
N MET A 103 -13.86 13.15 -7.07
CA MET A 103 -13.93 11.73 -7.38
C MET A 103 -15.36 11.22 -7.26
N SER A 104 -15.75 10.37 -8.21
CA SER A 104 -17.02 9.66 -8.19
C SER A 104 -16.78 8.18 -8.48
N SER A 105 -17.70 7.34 -8.02
CA SER A 105 -17.68 5.90 -8.29
C SER A 105 -19.09 5.41 -8.54
N LYS A 106 -19.29 4.71 -9.67
CA LYS A 106 -20.57 4.06 -9.97
C LYS A 106 -20.92 2.97 -8.95
N LEU A 107 -19.90 2.31 -8.39
CA LEU A 107 -20.06 1.22 -7.42
C LEU A 107 -20.44 1.74 -6.03
N TYR A 108 -19.80 2.81 -5.58
CA TYR A 108 -19.98 3.32 -4.21
C TYR A 108 -20.94 4.51 -4.12
N GLY A 109 -21.21 5.23 -5.21
CA GLY A 109 -22.07 6.41 -5.22
C GLY A 109 -21.73 7.39 -4.10
N GLU A 110 -22.74 7.82 -3.35
CA GLU A 110 -22.58 8.71 -2.18
C GLU A 110 -21.81 8.07 -1.02
N GLN A 111 -21.78 6.73 -0.92
CA GLN A 111 -21.07 6.04 0.14
C GLN A 111 -19.54 6.15 -0.01
N LEU A 112 -19.05 6.57 -1.18
CA LEU A 112 -17.62 6.81 -1.43
C LEU A 112 -17.02 7.76 -0.38
N LYS A 113 -17.78 8.78 0.04
CA LYS A 113 -17.36 9.76 1.06
C LYS A 113 -17.03 9.13 2.41
N GLN A 114 -17.60 7.96 2.72
CA GLN A 114 -17.30 7.22 3.95
C GLN A 114 -15.91 6.57 3.94
N LEU A 115 -15.29 6.45 2.76
CA LEU A 115 -13.95 5.90 2.56
C LEU A 115 -12.85 6.97 2.65
N TYR A 116 -13.22 8.22 2.91
CA TYR A 116 -12.28 9.33 3.09
C TYR A 116 -11.94 9.55 4.57
N PRO A 117 -10.71 10.01 4.87
CA PRO A 117 -9.63 10.29 3.92
C PRO A 117 -9.01 8.99 3.36
N VAL A 118 -8.62 9.01 2.07
CA VAL A 118 -7.98 7.88 1.40
C VAL A 118 -6.66 7.54 2.09
N VAL A 119 -5.84 8.57 2.33
CA VAL A 119 -4.61 8.45 3.14
C VAL A 119 -4.95 8.73 4.60
N GLU A 120 -4.78 7.71 5.45
CA GLU A 120 -4.99 7.87 6.89
C GLU A 120 -3.89 8.76 7.50
N PRO A 121 -4.22 9.59 8.51
CA PRO A 121 -3.24 10.45 9.16
C PRO A 121 -2.19 9.63 9.94
N ASN A 122 -1.02 10.24 10.15
CA ASN A 122 0.08 9.71 10.99
C ASN A 122 0.76 8.41 10.52
N LEU A 123 0.50 7.99 9.28
CA LEU A 123 1.18 6.87 8.65
C LEU A 123 2.63 7.21 8.26
N SER A 124 3.44 6.17 8.01
CA SER A 124 4.68 6.34 7.25
C SER A 124 4.37 6.68 5.79
N ASP A 125 5.38 7.14 5.07
CA ASP A 125 5.35 7.30 3.62
C ASP A 125 4.82 6.04 2.90
N SER A 126 5.35 4.88 3.29
CA SER A 126 4.99 3.56 2.76
C SER A 126 3.54 3.20 3.10
N GLY A 127 3.09 3.59 4.30
CA GLY A 127 1.70 3.44 4.72
C GLY A 127 0.75 4.27 3.86
N ALA A 128 1.15 5.48 3.48
CA ALA A 128 0.38 6.32 2.58
C ALA A 128 0.30 5.73 1.16
N VAL A 129 1.41 5.19 0.64
CA VAL A 129 1.43 4.44 -0.64
C VAL A 129 0.45 3.26 -0.57
N ASP A 130 0.51 2.44 0.47
CA ASP A 130 -0.36 1.27 0.63
C ASP A 130 -1.84 1.65 0.71
N CYS A 131 -2.18 2.76 1.38
CA CYS A 131 -3.53 3.31 1.40
C CYS A 131 -4.05 3.66 0.00
N VAL A 132 -3.24 4.34 -0.82
CA VAL A 132 -3.65 4.73 -2.18
C VAL A 132 -3.70 3.51 -3.10
N LEU A 133 -2.71 2.62 -3.02
CA LEU A 133 -2.67 1.38 -3.80
C LEU A 133 -3.91 0.52 -3.54
N GLU A 134 -4.23 0.29 -2.26
CA GLU A 134 -5.41 -0.49 -1.89
C GLU A 134 -6.71 0.21 -2.32
N PHE A 135 -6.76 1.53 -2.27
CA PHE A 135 -7.92 2.28 -2.74
C PHE A 135 -8.10 2.15 -4.26
N LEU A 136 -7.03 2.24 -5.05
CA LEU A 136 -7.09 2.04 -6.51
C LEU A 136 -7.55 0.62 -6.87
N VAL A 137 -7.06 -0.40 -6.15
CA VAL A 137 -7.46 -1.80 -6.38
C VAL A 137 -8.92 -2.02 -5.97
N MET A 138 -9.30 -1.63 -4.77
CA MET A 138 -10.60 -1.99 -4.20
C MET A 138 -11.74 -1.07 -4.68
N VAL A 139 -11.48 0.24 -4.77
CA VAL A 139 -12.48 1.24 -5.15
C VAL A 139 -12.41 1.57 -6.63
N GLY A 140 -11.19 1.71 -7.16
CA GLY A 140 -10.94 1.96 -8.57
C GLY A 140 -11.11 0.74 -9.47
N GLN A 141 -11.28 -0.47 -8.89
CA GLN A 141 -11.38 -1.75 -9.59
C GLN A 141 -10.20 -2.01 -10.56
N ARG A 142 -9.03 -1.47 -10.23
CA ARG A 142 -7.81 -1.68 -11.00
C ARG A 142 -7.17 -3.01 -10.60
N SER A 143 -6.52 -3.66 -11.56
CA SER A 143 -5.68 -4.81 -11.21
C SER A 143 -4.48 -4.33 -10.37
N LEU A 144 -3.93 -5.19 -9.50
CA LEU A 144 -2.77 -4.82 -8.69
C LEU A 144 -1.58 -4.35 -9.55
N PRO A 145 -1.17 -5.03 -10.65
CA PRO A 145 -0.09 -4.55 -11.49
C PRO A 145 -0.37 -3.18 -12.12
N GLU A 146 -1.59 -2.96 -12.62
CA GLU A 146 -2.00 -1.68 -13.22
C GLU A 146 -1.93 -0.54 -12.20
N ALA A 147 -2.42 -0.76 -10.97
CA ALA A 147 -2.40 0.24 -9.92
C ALA A 147 -0.95 0.59 -9.52
N VAL A 148 -0.08 -0.43 -9.39
CA VAL A 148 1.35 -0.21 -9.10
C VAL A 148 2.03 0.56 -10.23
N MET A 149 1.85 0.15 -11.50
CA MET A 149 2.45 0.83 -12.65
C MET A 149 1.94 2.28 -12.82
N THR A 150 0.71 2.56 -12.37
CA THR A 150 0.16 3.92 -12.37
C THR A 150 0.84 4.78 -11.29
N MET A 151 1.03 4.23 -10.08
CA MET A 151 1.63 4.95 -8.97
C MET A 151 3.14 5.13 -9.11
N VAL A 152 3.85 4.12 -9.59
CA VAL A 152 5.31 4.08 -9.74
C VAL A 152 5.66 3.68 -11.18
N PRO A 153 5.49 4.59 -12.15
CA PRO A 153 5.81 4.30 -13.55
C PRO A 153 7.32 4.26 -13.77
N GLU A 154 7.76 3.38 -14.67
CA GLU A 154 9.15 3.36 -15.16
C GLU A 154 9.51 4.67 -15.89
N ALA A 155 10.81 4.95 -16.07
CA ALA A 155 11.28 6.08 -16.87
C ALA A 155 10.97 5.90 -18.38
N TRP A 156 9.73 6.19 -18.79
CA TRP A 156 9.20 5.83 -20.11
C TRP A 156 9.39 6.87 -21.22
N GLN A 157 9.61 8.14 -20.88
CA GLN A 157 9.57 9.24 -21.87
C GLN A 157 10.65 9.11 -22.96
N ASN A 158 11.87 8.74 -22.56
CA ASN A 158 13.04 8.68 -23.45
C ASN A 158 13.51 7.25 -23.73
N ASP A 159 12.80 6.23 -23.26
CA ASP A 159 13.14 4.84 -23.54
C ASP A 159 12.70 4.50 -24.97
N LEU A 160 13.62 4.43 -25.92
CA LEU A 160 13.34 4.07 -27.32
C LEU A 160 13.06 2.58 -27.52
N THR A 161 13.35 1.74 -26.52
CA THR A 161 13.18 0.28 -26.57
C THR A 161 11.85 -0.18 -26.00
N MET A 162 11.15 0.68 -25.28
CA MET A 162 9.83 0.39 -24.72
C MET A 162 8.78 0.17 -25.82
N ALA A 163 8.06 -0.95 -25.71
CA ALA A 163 6.92 -1.28 -26.56
C ALA A 163 5.87 -0.16 -26.55
N THR A 164 5.29 0.14 -27.72
CA THR A 164 4.36 1.25 -27.92
C THR A 164 3.18 1.19 -26.95
N GLU A 165 2.59 0.02 -26.74
CA GLU A 165 1.42 -0.16 -25.87
C GLU A 165 1.74 0.19 -24.41
N LYS A 166 2.96 -0.14 -23.95
CA LYS A 166 3.43 0.18 -22.59
C LYS A 166 3.69 1.69 -22.45
N ARG A 167 4.29 2.31 -23.47
CA ARG A 167 4.52 3.76 -23.51
C ARG A 167 3.20 4.53 -23.50
N ASP A 168 2.22 4.09 -24.29
CA ASP A 168 0.89 4.70 -24.37
C ASP A 168 0.15 4.57 -23.04
N PHE A 169 0.26 3.42 -22.38
CA PHE A 169 -0.27 3.23 -21.02
C PHE A 169 0.35 4.22 -20.03
N TYR A 170 1.67 4.38 -20.01
CA TYR A 170 2.31 5.32 -19.10
C TYR A 170 2.00 6.78 -19.43
N HIS A 171 1.88 7.12 -20.71
CA HIS A 171 1.43 8.45 -21.13
C HIS A 171 0.03 8.74 -20.59
N TRP A 172 -0.90 7.78 -20.73
CA TRP A 172 -2.23 7.89 -20.13
C TRP A 172 -2.19 8.00 -18.60
N ALA A 173 -1.40 7.15 -17.93
CA ALA A 173 -1.29 7.12 -16.48
C ALA A 173 -0.74 8.44 -15.93
N ALA A 174 0.25 9.04 -16.59
CA ALA A 174 0.81 10.34 -16.23
C ALA A 174 -0.20 11.50 -16.30
N CYS A 175 -1.22 11.40 -17.15
CA CYS A 175 -2.34 12.34 -17.15
C CYS A 175 -3.31 12.12 -15.99
N ALA A 176 -3.39 10.90 -15.46
CA ALA A 176 -4.35 10.52 -14.43
C ALA A 176 -3.81 10.72 -13.00
N MET A 177 -2.54 10.39 -12.77
CA MET A 177 -1.92 10.41 -11.44
C MET A 177 -0.45 10.79 -11.52
N GLU A 178 -0.03 11.62 -10.58
CA GLU A 178 1.37 11.95 -10.33
C GLU A 178 2.14 10.75 -9.76
N PRO A 179 3.42 10.57 -10.12
CA PRO A 179 4.23 9.47 -9.61
C PRO A 179 4.53 9.62 -8.11
N TRP A 180 4.43 8.52 -7.39
CA TRP A 180 4.90 8.37 -6.02
C TRP A 180 6.38 8.03 -6.04
N ASP A 181 7.20 9.07 -5.97
CA ASP A 181 8.59 9.04 -6.39
C ASP A 181 9.57 9.11 -5.21
N GLY A 182 10.77 8.59 -5.45
CA GLY A 182 11.84 8.40 -4.48
C GLY A 182 12.41 6.98 -4.57
N PRO A 183 13.60 6.72 -4.00
CA PRO A 183 14.22 5.39 -4.04
C PRO A 183 13.24 4.37 -3.49
N ALA A 184 12.89 3.34 -4.26
CA ALA A 184 11.86 2.40 -3.87
C ALA A 184 12.03 1.04 -4.56
N LEU A 185 12.25 0.01 -3.75
CA LEU A 185 11.86 -1.36 -4.10
C LEU A 185 10.50 -1.65 -3.46
N LEU A 186 9.47 -1.73 -4.29
CA LEU A 186 8.14 -2.15 -3.87
C LEU A 186 7.92 -3.60 -4.24
N THR A 187 7.67 -4.43 -3.23
CA THR A 187 7.15 -5.80 -3.40
C THR A 187 5.68 -5.80 -3.00
N PHE A 188 4.83 -6.49 -3.74
CA PHE A 188 3.38 -6.37 -3.55
C PHE A 188 2.62 -7.65 -3.88
N THR A 189 1.47 -7.84 -3.21
CA THR A 189 0.55 -8.94 -3.47
C THR A 189 -0.88 -8.65 -2.99
N ASP A 190 -1.88 -9.16 -3.72
CA ASP A 190 -3.29 -9.25 -3.32
C ASP A 190 -3.74 -10.70 -3.06
N GLY A 191 -2.76 -11.61 -2.95
CA GLY A 191 -2.92 -13.06 -2.94
C GLY A 191 -3.00 -13.67 -4.34
N ARG A 192 -3.50 -12.97 -5.36
CA ARG A 192 -3.55 -13.50 -6.74
C ARG A 192 -2.26 -13.19 -7.50
N TYR A 193 -1.81 -11.93 -7.44
CA TYR A 193 -0.57 -11.47 -8.04
C TYR A 193 0.50 -11.37 -6.97
N ILE A 194 1.75 -11.65 -7.33
CA ILE A 194 2.94 -11.23 -6.60
C ILE A 194 3.87 -10.54 -7.59
N GLY A 195 4.45 -9.42 -7.19
CA GLY A 195 5.36 -8.68 -8.05
C GLY A 195 6.34 -7.82 -7.27
N ALA A 196 7.32 -7.31 -8.00
CA ALA A 196 8.25 -6.31 -7.53
C ALA A 196 8.43 -5.24 -8.61
N ILE A 197 8.61 -3.99 -8.21
CA ILE A 197 8.95 -2.88 -9.09
C ILE A 197 10.00 -2.00 -8.41
N LEU A 198 10.88 -1.43 -9.22
CA LEU A 198 11.85 -0.42 -8.80
C LEU A 198 11.34 0.97 -9.17
N ASP A 199 11.83 1.99 -8.47
CA ASP A 199 11.67 3.37 -8.90
C ASP A 199 12.36 3.65 -10.23
N ARG A 200 12.11 4.85 -10.77
CA ARG A 200 12.46 5.29 -12.12
C ARG A 200 13.87 5.84 -12.26
#